data_AF-A0A942M800-F1
#
_entry.id   AF-A0A942M800-F1
#
_cell.length_a   1.000
_cell.length_b   1.000
_cell.length_c   1.000
_cell.angle_alpha   90.00
_cell.angle_beta   90.00
_cell.angle_gamma   90.00
#
_symmetry.space_group_name_H-M   'P 1'
#
loop_
_entity.id
_entity.type
_entity.pdbx_description
1 polymer ?
#
loop_
_entity_poly.entity_id
_entity_poly.type
_entity_poly.pdbx_seq_one_letter_code
_entity_poly.pdbx_strand_id
1 'polypeptide(L)'
;MHKEFSRIVSEKMWGKRLDHYLILSGIGVSRNRAHNLIKAGAVLVNSKKSKPGYTVKPGDQIIAQYEIEDDFKITGEPMPLDIIYEDSDVVVVNKPTGVIVHPARGHSHGTLVQGLLYHCRNLPEHKDSKIRPGVIHRLDKDTTGLLLFAKTDQALSTLGKAIEAR
;
A
#
# COMPACT_ATOMS: atom_id res chain seq x y z
N MET A 1 11.93 10.85 -3.88
CA MET A 1 12.09 11.84 -4.98
C MET A 1 11.32 13.12 -4.66
N HIS A 2 11.90 14.32 -4.83
CA HIS A 2 11.18 15.58 -4.60
C HIS A 2 10.22 15.85 -5.78
N LYS A 3 8.94 16.09 -5.48
CA LYS A 3 7.93 16.52 -6.46
C LYS A 3 7.41 17.92 -6.18
N GLU A 4 7.01 18.58 -7.25
CA GLU A 4 6.29 19.84 -7.24
C GLU A 4 4.92 19.67 -7.90
N PHE A 5 3.89 20.21 -7.28
CA PHE A 5 2.55 20.33 -7.82
C PHE A 5 2.18 21.82 -7.85
N SER A 6 1.78 22.33 -9.01
CA SER A 6 1.34 23.71 -9.17
C SER A 6 0.15 23.77 -10.12
N ARG A 7 -0.97 24.32 -9.64
CA ARG A 7 -2.22 24.47 -10.41
C ARG A 7 -2.95 25.74 -10.04
N ILE A 8 -3.62 26.32 -11.03
CA ILE A 8 -4.65 27.35 -10.81
C ILE A 8 -6.01 26.65 -10.83
N VAL A 9 -6.84 26.92 -9.84
CA VAL A 9 -8.16 26.31 -9.70
C VAL A 9 -9.08 26.84 -10.81
N SER A 10 -9.70 25.93 -11.56
CA SER A 10 -10.68 26.26 -12.58
C SER A 10 -12.10 26.36 -12.01
N GLU A 11 -13.01 26.99 -12.76
CA GLU A 11 -14.44 27.09 -12.42
C GLU A 11 -15.08 25.74 -12.07
N LYS A 12 -14.73 24.68 -12.83
CA LYS A 12 -15.27 23.32 -12.64
C LYS A 12 -14.92 22.71 -11.27
N MET A 13 -13.87 23.21 -10.63
CA MET A 13 -13.35 22.71 -9.36
C MET A 13 -13.77 23.57 -8.16
N TRP A 14 -14.55 24.63 -8.40
CA TRP A 14 -15.06 25.49 -7.34
C TRP A 14 -15.85 24.69 -6.30
N GLY A 15 -15.70 25.07 -5.03
CA GLY A 15 -16.47 24.48 -3.94
C GLY A 15 -15.91 23.17 -3.40
N LYS A 16 -14.88 22.59 -4.04
CA LYS A 16 -14.19 21.41 -3.52
C LYS A 16 -13.32 21.77 -2.32
N ARG A 17 -13.24 20.86 -1.36
CA ARG A 17 -12.26 20.97 -0.27
C ARG A 17 -10.85 20.76 -0.81
N LEU A 18 -9.86 21.44 -0.25
CA LEU A 18 -8.46 21.40 -0.68
C LEU A 18 -7.91 19.97 -0.70
N ASP A 19 -8.16 19.19 0.35
CA ASP A 19 -7.75 17.78 0.41
C ASP A 19 -8.28 16.94 -0.77
N HIS A 20 -9.55 17.13 -1.12
CA HIS A 20 -10.20 16.46 -2.25
C HIS A 20 -9.74 17.03 -3.59
N TYR A 21 -9.59 18.35 -3.69
CA TYR A 21 -9.08 19.03 -4.88
C TYR A 21 -7.72 18.49 -5.31
N LEU A 22 -6.78 18.30 -4.38
CA LEU A 22 -5.45 17.80 -4.69
C LEU A 22 -5.51 16.40 -5.34
N ILE A 23 -6.37 15.52 -4.82
CA ILE A 23 -6.56 14.17 -5.37
C ILE A 23 -7.14 14.22 -6.78
N LEU A 24 -8.24 14.96 -6.96
CA LEU A 24 -8.89 15.11 -8.27
C LEU A 24 -7.97 15.78 -9.31
N SER A 25 -7.11 16.69 -8.86
CA SER A 25 -6.15 17.41 -9.73
C SER A 25 -4.88 16.60 -10.01
N GLY A 26 -4.79 15.36 -9.53
CA GLY A 26 -3.70 14.46 -9.86
C GLY A 26 -2.41 14.75 -9.11
N ILE A 27 -2.47 15.16 -7.83
CA ILE A 27 -1.24 15.29 -7.00
C ILE A 27 -0.47 13.97 -6.91
N GLY A 28 -1.12 12.81 -7.12
CA GLY A 28 -0.42 11.52 -7.16
C GLY A 28 0.01 11.01 -5.78
N VAL A 29 -0.72 11.35 -4.73
CA VAL A 29 -0.57 10.76 -3.38
C VAL A 29 -1.92 10.32 -2.84
N SER A 30 -1.94 9.44 -1.84
CA SER A 30 -3.18 9.03 -1.18
C SER A 30 -3.87 10.21 -0.48
N ARG A 31 -5.19 10.11 -0.27
CA ARG A 31 -6.00 11.12 0.43
C ARG A 31 -5.45 11.46 1.82
N ASN A 32 -5.01 10.45 2.57
CA ASN A 32 -4.44 10.65 3.90
C ASN A 32 -3.09 11.38 3.83
N ARG A 33 -2.25 11.07 2.83
CA ARG A 33 -0.99 11.78 2.61
C ARG A 33 -1.25 13.24 2.20
N ALA A 34 -2.18 13.50 1.29
CA ALA A 34 -2.56 14.87 0.92
C ALA A 34 -3.01 15.69 2.14
N HIS A 35 -3.83 15.10 3.02
CA HIS A 35 -4.25 15.73 4.27
C HIS A 35 -3.08 16.07 5.19
N ASN A 36 -2.11 15.15 5.33
CA ASN A 36 -0.91 15.37 6.13
C ASN A 36 0.02 16.43 5.53
N LEU A 37 0.16 16.48 4.20
CA LEU A 37 0.95 17.52 3.51
C LEU A 37 0.37 18.92 3.77
N ILE A 38 -0.97 19.05 3.74
CA ILE A 38 -1.62 20.32 4.05
C ILE A 38 -1.35 20.70 5.52
N LYS A 39 -1.51 19.77 6.47
CA LYS A 39 -1.25 20.01 7.89
C LYS A 39 0.21 20.37 8.19
N ALA A 40 1.16 19.77 7.47
CA ALA A 40 2.58 20.09 7.57
C ALA A 40 2.92 21.47 6.97
N GLY A 41 1.98 22.10 6.26
CA GLY A 41 2.21 23.36 5.56
C GLY A 41 3.01 23.23 4.27
N ALA A 42 3.12 22.00 3.73
CA ALA A 42 3.75 21.71 2.45
C ALA A 42 2.86 22.06 1.25
N VAL A 43 1.59 22.40 1.50
CA VAL A 43 0.63 22.90 0.51
C VAL A 43 0.26 24.34 0.84
N LEU A 44 0.42 25.23 -0.15
CA LEU A 44 0.11 26.64 -0.08
C LEU A 44 -1.07 26.96 -1.01
N VAL A 45 -1.93 27.87 -0.54
CA VAL A 45 -2.99 28.51 -1.33
C VAL A 45 -2.66 29.99 -1.39
N ASN A 46 -2.45 30.53 -2.59
CA ASN A 46 -2.05 31.93 -2.80
C ASN A 46 -0.85 32.31 -1.93
N SER A 47 0.19 31.47 -1.94
CA SER A 47 1.43 31.62 -1.16
C SER A 47 1.27 31.58 0.37
N LYS A 48 0.12 31.14 0.90
CA LYS A 48 -0.15 31.02 2.34
C LYS A 48 -0.50 29.59 2.74
N LYS A 49 -0.10 29.17 3.94
CA LYS A 49 -0.51 27.87 4.51
C LYS A 49 -2.03 27.82 4.65
N SER A 50 -2.61 26.67 4.39
CA SER A 50 -4.06 26.46 4.46
C SER A 50 -4.40 25.19 5.26
N LYS A 51 -5.68 24.86 5.34
CA LYS A 51 -6.21 23.70 6.07
C LYS A 51 -6.91 22.71 5.13
N PRO A 52 -6.97 21.41 5.46
CA PRO A 52 -7.56 20.40 4.57
C PRO A 52 -8.99 20.71 4.12
N GLY A 53 -9.79 21.30 5.01
CA GLY A 53 -11.17 21.70 4.74
C GLY A 53 -11.33 23.08 4.07
N TYR A 54 -10.25 23.72 3.61
CA TYR A 54 -10.36 24.97 2.84
C TYR A 54 -11.13 24.72 1.55
N THR A 55 -12.14 25.54 1.24
CA THR A 55 -12.91 25.44 0.01
C THR A 55 -12.22 26.24 -1.09
N VAL A 56 -11.75 25.56 -2.14
CA VAL A 56 -11.02 26.21 -3.23
C VAL A 56 -11.94 27.08 -4.08
N LYS A 57 -11.40 28.20 -4.57
CA LYS A 57 -12.09 29.16 -5.44
C LYS A 57 -11.41 29.24 -6.80
N PRO A 58 -12.15 29.53 -7.88
CA PRO A 58 -11.55 29.81 -9.17
C PRO A 58 -10.47 30.88 -9.06
N GLY A 59 -9.32 30.64 -9.71
CA GLY A 59 -8.16 31.53 -9.65
C GLY A 59 -7.22 31.30 -8.47
N ASP A 60 -7.59 30.51 -7.44
CA ASP A 60 -6.66 30.16 -6.38
C ASP A 60 -5.43 29.44 -6.96
N GLN A 61 -4.23 29.90 -6.59
CA GLN A 61 -2.97 29.25 -6.92
C GLN A 61 -2.62 28.25 -5.84
N ILE A 62 -2.61 26.96 -6.19
CA ILE A 62 -2.29 25.85 -5.30
C ILE A 62 -0.90 25.34 -5.63
N ILE A 63 0.02 25.44 -4.67
CA ILE A 63 1.40 24.98 -4.81
C ILE A 63 1.67 23.96 -3.71
N ALA A 64 2.25 22.82 -4.06
CA ALA A 64 2.72 21.85 -3.09
C ALA A 64 4.13 21.36 -3.44
N GLN A 65 5.00 21.33 -2.45
CA GLN A 65 6.36 20.82 -2.54
C GLN A 65 6.49 19.69 -1.52
N TYR A 66 6.74 18.48 -1.99
CA TYR A 66 6.75 17.31 -1.13
C TYR A 66 7.66 16.22 -1.66
N GLU A 67 8.12 15.38 -0.74
CA GLU A 67 8.82 14.16 -1.08
C GLU A 67 7.81 13.03 -1.27
N ILE A 68 7.97 12.33 -2.39
CA ILE A 68 7.43 11.00 -2.54
C ILE A 68 8.45 10.04 -1.92
N GLU A 69 8.01 9.39 -0.85
CA GLU A 69 8.61 8.14 -0.39
C GLU A 69 8.36 7.11 -1.49
N ASP A 70 9.40 6.41 -1.92
CA ASP A 70 9.25 5.32 -2.87
C ASP A 70 8.20 4.33 -2.34
N ASP A 71 7.42 3.75 -3.25
CA ASP A 71 6.48 2.70 -2.87
C ASP A 71 7.23 1.67 -2.03
N PHE A 72 6.76 1.43 -0.80
CA PHE A 72 7.37 0.47 0.11
C PHE A 72 7.42 -0.89 -0.58
N LYS A 73 8.57 -1.21 -1.16
CA LYS A 73 8.76 -2.44 -1.92
C LYS A 73 9.17 -3.54 -0.95
N ILE A 74 8.35 -4.58 -0.88
CA ILE A 74 8.71 -5.78 -0.15
C ILE A 74 9.69 -6.57 -1.02
N THR A 75 10.92 -6.71 -0.55
CA THR A 75 11.93 -7.52 -1.23
C THR A 75 12.06 -8.88 -0.58
N GLY A 76 12.39 -9.90 -1.38
CA GLY A 76 12.63 -11.24 -0.87
C GLY A 76 13.84 -11.29 0.06
N GLU A 77 13.76 -12.12 1.09
CA GLU A 77 14.84 -12.40 2.03
C GLU A 77 15.04 -13.90 2.17
N PRO A 78 16.29 -14.40 2.15
CA PRO A 78 16.54 -15.82 2.35
C PRO A 78 16.17 -16.22 3.79
N MET A 79 15.28 -17.20 3.92
CA MET A 79 14.96 -17.83 5.20
C MET A 79 14.59 -19.30 5.01
N PRO A 80 14.76 -20.16 6.02
CA PRO A 80 14.22 -21.51 5.99
C PRO A 80 12.69 -21.46 5.92
N LEU A 81 12.12 -22.20 4.96
CA LEU A 81 10.68 -22.40 4.81
C LEU A 81 10.36 -23.88 4.98
N ASP A 82 9.43 -24.19 5.88
CA ASP A 82 8.87 -25.54 6.01
C ASP A 82 7.73 -25.71 5.00
N ILE A 83 8.09 -26.01 3.75
CA ILE A 83 7.14 -26.17 2.63
C ILE A 83 6.57 -27.59 2.68
N ILE A 84 5.28 -27.69 2.96
CA ILE A 84 4.53 -28.96 3.02
C ILE A 84 4.04 -29.38 1.65
N TYR A 85 3.71 -28.40 0.80
CA TYR A 85 3.24 -28.62 -0.56
C TYR A 85 3.55 -27.42 -1.45
N GLU A 86 3.92 -27.66 -2.69
CA GLU A 86 4.14 -26.61 -3.68
C GLU A 86 3.85 -27.13 -5.10
N ASP A 87 3.09 -26.35 -5.88
CA ASP A 87 2.86 -26.57 -7.31
C ASP A 87 3.00 -25.26 -8.11
N SER A 88 2.46 -25.21 -9.32
CA SER A 88 2.48 -24.01 -10.18
C SER A 88 1.67 -22.84 -9.63
N ASP A 89 0.63 -23.11 -8.85
CA ASP A 89 -0.42 -22.16 -8.49
C ASP A 89 -0.39 -21.77 -7.02
N VAL A 90 0.06 -22.67 -6.14
CA VAL A 90 0.07 -22.46 -4.70
C VAL A 90 1.32 -23.00 -4.01
N VAL A 91 1.56 -22.49 -2.82
CA VAL A 91 2.53 -23.03 -1.86
C VAL A 91 1.91 -23.05 -0.47
N VAL A 92 2.07 -24.17 0.23
CA VAL A 92 1.63 -24.38 1.60
C VAL A 92 2.85 -24.46 2.49
N VAL A 93 2.94 -23.54 3.44
CA VAL A 93 4.02 -23.52 4.44
C VAL A 93 3.46 -23.84 5.80
N ASN A 94 4.20 -24.62 6.58
CA ASN A 94 3.96 -24.80 8.00
C ASN A 94 4.68 -23.69 8.76
N LYS A 95 3.93 -22.68 9.20
CA LYS A 95 4.46 -21.52 9.89
C LYS A 95 4.87 -21.90 11.32
N PRO A 96 6.13 -21.66 11.74
CA PRO A 96 6.53 -21.81 13.12
C PRO A 96 6.04 -20.63 13.99
N THR A 97 6.08 -20.81 15.31
CA THR A 97 5.76 -19.73 16.26
C THR A 97 6.81 -18.62 16.18
N GLY A 98 6.44 -17.38 16.53
CA GLY A 98 7.32 -16.21 16.52
C GLY A 98 7.57 -15.58 15.15
N VAL A 99 7.32 -16.29 14.03
CA VAL A 99 7.47 -15.75 12.67
C VAL A 99 6.27 -14.90 12.27
N ILE A 100 6.51 -13.79 11.58
CA ILE A 100 5.46 -12.88 11.09
C ILE A 100 5.14 -13.19 9.64
N VAL A 101 3.85 -13.17 9.30
CA VAL A 101 3.39 -13.48 7.93
C VAL A 101 3.80 -12.39 6.95
N HIS A 102 3.52 -11.13 7.27
CA HIS A 102 3.67 -9.98 6.38
C HIS A 102 4.36 -8.81 7.10
N PRO A 103 5.23 -8.03 6.43
CA PRO A 103 5.86 -6.86 7.03
C PRO A 103 4.86 -5.93 7.73
N ALA A 104 5.22 -5.51 8.94
CA ALA A 104 4.41 -4.66 9.80
C ALA A 104 5.30 -3.64 10.53
N ARG A 105 4.67 -2.65 11.18
CA ARG A 105 5.40 -1.66 11.99
C ARG A 105 6.19 -2.37 13.09
N GLY A 106 7.49 -2.10 13.19
CA GLY A 106 8.41 -2.76 14.12
C GLY A 106 8.93 -4.12 13.65
N HIS A 107 8.44 -4.62 12.52
CA HIS A 107 8.80 -5.92 11.94
C HIS A 107 8.80 -5.85 10.41
N SER A 108 9.79 -5.18 9.84
CA SER A 108 9.91 -4.95 8.40
C SER A 108 10.69 -6.04 7.64
N HIS A 109 11.37 -6.94 8.36
CA HIS A 109 12.25 -7.99 7.84
C HIS A 109 11.91 -9.35 8.46
N GLY A 110 12.41 -10.44 7.88
CA GLY A 110 12.28 -11.79 8.42
C GLY A 110 10.85 -12.34 8.40
N THR A 111 10.03 -11.91 7.43
CA THR A 111 8.63 -12.34 7.32
C THR A 111 8.45 -13.46 6.29
N LEU A 112 7.40 -14.28 6.43
CA LEU A 112 7.13 -15.38 5.49
C LEU A 112 6.95 -14.87 4.05
N VAL A 113 6.29 -13.73 3.86
CA VAL A 113 6.13 -13.12 2.53
C VAL A 113 7.49 -12.84 1.89
N GLN A 114 8.48 -12.36 2.65
CA GLN A 114 9.81 -12.12 2.10
C GLN A 114 10.56 -13.42 1.81
N GLY A 115 10.42 -14.42 2.68
CA GLY A 115 10.92 -15.78 2.40
C GLY A 115 10.36 -16.35 1.11
N LEU A 116 9.04 -16.26 0.92
CA LEU A 116 8.36 -16.77 -0.26
C LEU A 116 8.64 -15.95 -1.51
N LEU A 117 8.83 -14.62 -1.40
CA LEU A 117 9.31 -13.81 -2.51
C LEU A 117 10.72 -14.21 -2.94
N TYR A 118 11.59 -14.55 -1.99
CA TYR A 118 12.94 -15.04 -2.31
C TYR A 118 12.89 -16.42 -3.01
N HIS A 119 12.04 -17.32 -2.51
CA HIS A 119 11.87 -18.67 -3.04
C HIS A 119 11.19 -18.71 -4.42
N CYS A 120 10.00 -18.11 -4.54
CA CYS A 120 9.19 -18.11 -5.76
C CYS A 120 9.61 -17.06 -6.79
N ARG A 121 10.46 -16.09 -6.38
CA ARG A 121 10.92 -14.91 -7.14
C ARG A 121 9.83 -13.88 -7.48
N ASN A 122 8.64 -14.33 -7.84
CA ASN A 122 7.49 -13.50 -8.12
C ASN A 122 6.26 -14.09 -7.44
N LEU A 123 5.50 -13.25 -6.73
CA LEU A 123 4.20 -13.59 -6.17
C LEU A 123 3.18 -12.54 -6.63
N PRO A 124 1.94 -12.94 -6.90
CA PRO A 124 0.87 -12.04 -7.35
C PRO A 124 0.50 -11.06 -6.24
N GLU A 125 0.11 -9.83 -6.60
CA GLU A 125 -0.33 -8.82 -5.64
C GLU A 125 -1.83 -8.54 -5.76
N HIS A 126 -2.46 -8.23 -4.63
CA HIS A 126 -3.84 -7.75 -4.62
C HIS A 126 -3.91 -6.38 -5.29
N LYS A 127 -4.82 -6.24 -6.27
CA LYS A 127 -5.00 -5.00 -7.04
C LYS A 127 -5.53 -3.82 -6.23
N ASP A 128 -6.24 -4.09 -5.12
CA ASP A 128 -7.09 -3.07 -4.47
C ASP A 128 -6.61 -2.52 -3.13
N SER A 129 -5.65 -3.14 -2.42
CA SER A 129 -5.07 -2.49 -1.23
C SER A 129 -3.85 -3.23 -0.69
N LYS A 130 -2.85 -2.43 -0.25
CA LYS A 130 -1.60 -2.81 0.45
C LYS A 130 -0.84 -3.97 -0.21
N ILE A 131 0.37 -3.70 -0.69
CA ILE A 131 1.30 -4.71 -1.23
C ILE A 131 1.36 -5.90 -0.27
N ARG A 132 0.80 -7.05 -0.66
CA ARG A 132 0.69 -8.31 0.10
C ARG A 132 0.88 -9.51 -0.84
N PRO A 133 2.10 -9.74 -1.35
CA PRO A 133 2.32 -10.72 -2.40
C PRO A 133 1.94 -12.15 -1.95
N GLY A 134 1.08 -12.80 -2.73
CA GLY A 134 0.65 -14.19 -2.55
C GLY A 134 -0.21 -14.47 -1.30
N VAL A 135 -0.48 -13.48 -0.44
CA VAL A 135 -1.18 -13.71 0.83
C VAL A 135 -2.68 -13.93 0.59
N ILE A 136 -3.18 -15.11 0.97
CA ILE A 136 -4.62 -15.43 0.95
C ILE A 136 -5.23 -15.25 2.34
N HIS A 137 -4.54 -15.72 3.39
CA HIS A 137 -4.96 -15.56 4.78
C HIS A 137 -3.74 -15.40 5.70
N ARG A 138 -3.97 -15.19 7.01
CA ARG A 138 -2.90 -15.00 7.98
C ARG A 138 -3.12 -15.81 9.25
N LEU A 139 -2.02 -16.08 9.93
CA LEU A 139 -1.97 -16.48 11.32
C LEU A 139 -1.27 -15.39 12.12
N ASP A 140 -1.56 -15.33 13.42
CA ASP A 140 -0.85 -14.43 14.32
C ASP A 140 0.60 -14.90 14.55
N LYS A 141 1.44 -14.00 15.06
CA LYS A 141 2.88 -14.24 15.25
C LYS A 141 3.13 -15.52 16.03
N ASP A 142 2.41 -15.71 17.12
CA ASP A 142 2.63 -16.83 18.05
C ASP A 142 1.79 -18.07 17.71
N THR A 143 0.98 -17.99 16.64
CA THR A 143 0.17 -19.10 16.13
C THR A 143 0.94 -19.92 15.11
N THR A 144 0.99 -21.24 15.30
CA THR A 144 1.59 -22.20 14.36
C THR A 144 0.56 -22.79 13.42
N GLY A 145 1.01 -23.30 12.27
CA GLY A 145 0.18 -24.16 11.41
C GLY A 145 0.30 -23.83 9.94
N LEU A 146 -0.56 -24.47 9.14
CA LEU A 146 -0.52 -24.37 7.69
C LEU A 146 -1.04 -23.01 7.21
N LEU A 147 -0.26 -22.39 6.33
CA LEU A 147 -0.63 -21.19 5.59
C LEU A 147 -0.54 -21.46 4.09
N LEU A 148 -1.62 -21.11 3.38
CA LEU A 148 -1.71 -21.19 1.94
C LEU A 148 -1.37 -19.83 1.31
N PHE A 149 -0.48 -19.85 0.33
CA PHE A 149 -0.12 -18.69 -0.49
C PHE A 149 -0.37 -19.00 -1.97
N ALA A 150 -0.79 -17.98 -2.72
CA ALA A 150 -0.93 -18.05 -4.17
C ALA A 150 0.38 -17.67 -4.88
N LYS A 151 0.71 -18.40 -5.93
CA LYS A 151 1.82 -18.13 -6.87
C LYS A 151 1.33 -17.53 -8.18
N THR A 152 0.02 -17.57 -8.46
CA THR A 152 -0.60 -16.98 -9.67
C THR A 152 -1.76 -16.04 -9.30
N ASP A 153 -2.00 -15.02 -10.13
CA ASP A 153 -3.13 -14.09 -9.96
C ASP A 153 -4.47 -14.82 -9.92
N GLN A 154 -4.61 -15.88 -10.71
CA GLN A 154 -5.80 -16.72 -10.76
C GLN A 154 -6.04 -17.42 -9.42
N ALA A 155 -5.01 -18.05 -8.85
CA ALA A 155 -5.09 -18.69 -7.55
C ALA A 155 -5.41 -17.67 -6.45
N LEU A 156 -4.75 -16.51 -6.47
CA LEU A 156 -4.97 -15.45 -5.48
C LEU A 156 -6.42 -14.97 -5.46
N SER A 157 -6.96 -14.67 -6.64
CA SER A 157 -8.35 -14.22 -6.81
C SER A 157 -9.36 -15.29 -6.43
N THR A 158 -9.14 -16.55 -6.85
CA THR A 158 -10.08 -17.65 -6.63
C THR A 158 -10.13 -18.05 -5.16
N LEU A 159 -8.96 -18.28 -4.56
CA LEU A 159 -8.85 -18.74 -3.17
C LEU A 159 -9.20 -17.64 -2.17
N GLY A 160 -8.83 -16.39 -2.47
CA GLY A 160 -9.22 -15.23 -1.64
C GLY A 160 -10.73 -15.15 -1.49
N LYS A 161 -11.47 -15.20 -2.61
CA LYS A 161 -12.94 -15.21 -2.61
C LYS A 161 -13.52 -16.41 -1.87
N ALA A 162 -12.91 -17.60 -2.01
CA ALA A 162 -13.38 -18.81 -1.35
C ALA A 162 -13.24 -18.75 0.18
N ILE A 163 -12.24 -18.04 0.70
CA ILE A 163 -12.09 -17.80 2.15
C ILE A 163 -13.05 -16.71 2.63
N GLU A 164 -13.24 -15.64 1.86
CA GLU A 164 -14.16 -14.54 2.22
C GLU A 164 -15.63 -14.93 2.21
N ALA A 165 -16.03 -15.88 1.36
CA ALA A 165 -17.42 -16.32 1.21
C ALA A 165 -17.89 -17.29 2.30
N ARG A 166 -17.12 -17.47 3.39
CA ARG A 166 -17.43 -18.33 4.54
C ARG A 166 -17.79 -17.48 5.75
#